data_AF-A0A1I1J1A4-F1
#
_entry.id   AF-A0A1I1J1A4-F1
#
_cell.length_a   1.000
_cell.length_b   1.000
_cell.length_c   1.000
_cell.angle_alpha   90.00
_cell.angle_beta   90.00
_cell.angle_gamma   90.00
#
_symmetry.space_group_name_H-M   'P 1'
#
loop_
_entity.id
_entity.type
_entity.pdbx_description
1 polymer ?
#
loop_
_entity_poly.entity_id
_entity_poly.type
_entity_poly.pdbx_seq_one_letter_code
_entity_poly.pdbx_strand_id
1 'polypeptide(L)'
;MQESIVAQKKRNRPIAITDVAIEKVPRTHIFGFTNEQNQFIQEMHREVLRVAKELCEKYKSNSMEAVILLDSHTWDSWIIKGKKDRIVDIKNNPKAKEVLDTSTKNSLLLLHNHPSTGTFSARDLRTFCNNDSLYIMTVVGNDGSVYVLMKNVGFDPSAVLEEYGRLAEQFEKQGCKYNATEAIKYMLKNAEKYNMSYKKGRKKI
;
A
#
# COMPACT_ATOMS: atom_id res chain seq x y z
N MET A 1 -13.63 12.26 -25.01
CA MET A 1 -13.37 12.55 -23.59
C MET A 1 -11.89 12.39 -23.37
N GLN A 2 -11.18 13.48 -23.10
CA GLN A 2 -9.74 13.49 -22.97
C GLN A 2 -9.39 13.13 -21.52
N GLU A 3 -8.78 11.98 -21.31
CA GLU A 3 -8.26 11.57 -19.99
C GLU A 3 -7.23 12.61 -19.53
N SER A 4 -7.63 13.49 -18.62
CA SER A 4 -6.74 14.46 -18.00
C SER A 4 -5.77 13.71 -17.09
N ILE A 5 -4.51 13.64 -17.52
CA ILE A 5 -3.43 13.01 -16.75
C ILE A 5 -3.16 13.88 -15.51
N VAL A 6 -3.69 13.42 -14.36
CA VAL A 6 -3.53 14.08 -13.06
C VAL A 6 -2.08 13.97 -12.55
N ALA A 7 -1.48 15.09 -12.15
CA ALA A 7 -0.08 15.17 -11.78
C ALA A 7 0.19 14.78 -10.31
N GLN A 8 1.05 13.78 -10.09
CA GLN A 8 1.55 13.38 -8.76
C GLN A 8 2.94 13.96 -8.44
N LYS A 9 3.23 14.13 -7.15
CA LYS A 9 4.51 14.68 -6.66
C LYS A 9 5.69 13.71 -6.86
N LYS A 10 6.75 14.18 -7.55
CA LYS A 10 8.10 13.55 -7.60
C LYS A 10 9.03 13.97 -6.43
N ARG A 11 8.49 14.32 -5.25
CA ARG A 11 9.32 14.58 -4.05
C ARG A 11 9.22 13.41 -3.09
N ASN A 12 10.09 12.43 -3.29
CA ASN A 12 10.79 11.64 -2.29
C ASN A 12 11.77 10.76 -3.07
N ARG A 13 13.07 11.00 -2.91
CA ARG A 13 14.07 10.17 -3.61
C ARG A 13 14.05 8.78 -2.98
N PRO A 14 14.10 7.70 -3.79
CA PRO A 14 14.26 6.35 -3.26
C PRO A 14 15.48 6.27 -2.34
N ILE A 15 15.31 5.67 -1.16
CA ILE A 15 16.40 5.44 -0.21
C ILE A 15 16.76 3.95 -0.16
N ALA A 16 18.01 3.65 0.20
CA ALA A 16 18.45 2.28 0.39
C ALA A 16 17.73 1.62 1.58
N ILE A 17 17.45 0.33 1.45
CA ILE A 17 16.94 -0.50 2.54
C ILE A 17 18.14 -0.99 3.36
N THR A 18 18.08 -0.78 4.68
CA THR A 18 19.15 -1.20 5.62
C THR A 18 18.63 -2.32 6.51
N ASP A 19 19.53 -3.16 7.04
CA ASP A 19 19.15 -4.22 7.99
C ASP A 19 18.53 -3.63 9.26
N VAL A 20 19.03 -2.47 9.72
CA VAL A 20 18.44 -1.72 10.83
C VAL A 20 17.00 -1.29 10.54
N ALA A 21 16.68 -0.87 9.31
CA ALA A 21 15.32 -0.52 8.93
C ALA A 21 14.38 -1.74 8.95
N ILE A 22 14.87 -2.91 8.50
CA ILE A 22 14.14 -4.19 8.53
C ILE A 22 13.88 -4.63 9.98
N GLU A 23 14.89 -4.62 10.84
CA GLU A 23 14.76 -5.03 12.24
C GLU A 23 13.78 -4.14 13.01
N LYS A 24 13.85 -2.82 12.78
CA LYS A 24 13.06 -1.79 13.46
C LYS A 24 11.66 -1.56 12.87
N VAL A 25 11.22 -2.38 11.92
CA VAL A 25 9.82 -2.35 11.45
C VAL A 25 8.90 -2.48 12.68
N PRO A 26 8.02 -1.48 12.95
CA PRO A 26 7.19 -1.48 14.13
C PRO A 26 6.08 -2.52 14.01
N ARG A 27 5.78 -3.16 15.14
CA ARG A 27 4.54 -3.94 15.26
C ARG A 27 3.37 -2.99 15.23
N THR A 28 2.56 -3.06 14.17
CA THR A 28 1.37 -2.23 14.04
C THR A 28 0.17 -3.04 14.48
N HIS A 29 -0.51 -2.59 15.54
CA HIS A 29 -1.76 -3.24 15.95
C HIS A 29 -2.88 -2.90 14.97
N ILE A 30 -3.29 -3.90 14.20
CA ILE A 30 -4.43 -3.90 13.29
C ILE A 30 -5.63 -4.49 14.07
N PHE A 31 -6.71 -3.73 14.13
CA PHE A 31 -7.94 -4.14 14.80
C PHE A 31 -8.52 -5.38 14.12
N GLY A 32 -9.10 -6.30 14.90
CA GLY A 32 -9.63 -7.58 14.40
C GLY A 32 -8.61 -8.73 14.34
N PHE A 33 -7.31 -8.44 14.52
CA PHE A 33 -6.27 -9.47 14.58
C PHE A 33 -5.74 -9.67 16.01
N THR A 34 -5.40 -10.91 16.35
CA THR A 34 -4.75 -11.24 17.63
C THR A 34 -3.34 -10.65 17.69
N ASN A 35 -2.71 -10.79 18.85
CA ASN A 35 -1.34 -10.35 19.05
C ASN A 35 -0.34 -11.14 18.19
N GLU A 36 -0.54 -12.44 18.10
CA GLU A 36 0.28 -13.39 17.34
C GLU A 36 0.13 -13.12 15.84
N GLN A 37 -1.11 -12.89 15.38
CA GLN A 37 -1.38 -12.53 13.99
C GLN A 37 -0.75 -11.17 13.62
N ASN A 38 -0.87 -10.16 14.49
CA ASN A 38 -0.21 -8.86 14.29
C ASN A 38 1.33 -8.99 14.27
N GLN A 39 1.89 -9.93 15.03
CA GLN A 39 3.32 -10.24 14.98
C GLN A 39 3.70 -10.94 13.68
N PHE A 40 2.90 -11.89 13.20
CA PHE A 40 3.13 -12.53 11.90
C PHE A 40 3.10 -11.50 10.76
N ILE A 41 2.11 -10.61 10.74
CA ILE A 41 2.02 -9.51 9.76
C ILE A 41 3.26 -8.60 9.85
N GLN A 42 3.78 -8.35 11.04
CA GLN A 42 5.04 -7.61 11.21
C GLN A 42 6.22 -8.34 10.55
N GLU A 43 6.34 -9.66 10.70
CA GLU A 43 7.38 -10.42 10.00
C GLU A 43 7.20 -10.38 8.49
N MET A 44 5.96 -10.39 7.98
CA MET A 44 5.69 -10.22 6.55
C MET A 44 6.06 -8.82 6.04
N HIS A 45 5.89 -7.76 6.84
CA HIS A 45 6.42 -6.43 6.50
C HIS A 45 7.95 -6.44 6.37
N ARG A 46 8.65 -7.14 7.27
CA ARG A 46 10.11 -7.32 7.18
C ARG A 46 10.48 -8.09 5.92
N GLU A 47 9.70 -9.12 5.59
CA GLU A 47 9.94 -9.94 4.41
C GLU A 47 9.79 -9.16 3.10
N VAL A 48 8.77 -8.30 2.98
CA VAL A 48 8.64 -7.37 1.85
C VAL A 48 9.91 -6.54 1.68
N LEU A 49 10.48 -6.01 2.77
CA LEU A 49 11.71 -5.22 2.71
C LEU A 49 12.95 -6.07 2.36
N ARG A 50 13.06 -7.30 2.86
CA ARG A 50 14.14 -8.23 2.48
C ARG A 50 14.11 -8.52 0.98
N VAL A 51 12.95 -8.88 0.46
CA VAL A 51 12.76 -9.13 -0.98
C VAL A 51 13.07 -7.87 -1.81
N ALA A 52 12.58 -6.70 -1.38
CA ALA A 52 12.88 -5.44 -2.05
C ALA A 52 14.38 -5.10 -2.00
N LYS A 53 15.08 -5.39 -0.90
CA LYS A 53 16.54 -5.20 -0.76
C LYS A 53 17.31 -6.06 -1.74
N GLU A 54 17.00 -7.36 -1.84
CA GLU A 54 17.61 -8.27 -2.82
C GLU A 54 17.42 -7.77 -4.26
N LEU A 55 16.22 -7.27 -4.58
CA LEU A 55 15.94 -6.67 -5.89
C LEU A 55 16.79 -5.41 -6.11
N CYS A 56 16.93 -4.56 -5.08
CA CYS A 56 17.74 -3.35 -5.18
C CYS A 56 19.21 -3.67 -5.51
N GLU A 57 19.76 -4.70 -4.87
CA GLU A 57 21.12 -5.19 -5.11
C GLU A 57 21.25 -5.76 -6.54
N LYS A 58 20.33 -6.64 -6.93
CA LYS A 58 20.30 -7.26 -8.27
C LYS A 58 20.25 -6.23 -9.40
N TYR A 59 19.43 -5.19 -9.25
CA TYR A 59 19.22 -4.18 -10.28
C TYR A 59 20.03 -2.90 -10.08
N LYS A 60 20.91 -2.84 -9.07
CA LYS A 60 21.72 -1.67 -8.70
C LYS A 60 20.88 -0.39 -8.61
N SER A 61 19.75 -0.48 -7.90
CA SER A 61 18.73 0.58 -7.84
C SER A 61 18.01 0.57 -6.50
N ASN A 62 17.89 1.73 -5.83
CA ASN A 62 17.11 1.85 -4.59
C ASN A 62 15.59 1.95 -4.82
N SER A 63 15.13 1.82 -6.08
CA SER A 63 13.73 2.07 -6.45
C SER A 63 12.90 0.79 -6.61
N MET A 64 13.40 -0.35 -6.13
CA MET A 64 12.72 -1.62 -6.33
C MET A 64 11.58 -1.78 -5.34
N GLU A 65 10.50 -2.34 -5.85
CA GLU A 65 9.30 -2.65 -5.08
C GLU A 65 9.05 -4.16 -5.08
N ALA A 66 8.44 -4.63 -4.00
CA ALA A 66 7.92 -5.97 -3.84
C ALA A 66 6.54 -5.88 -3.20
N VAL A 67 5.68 -6.84 -3.55
CA VAL A 67 4.35 -7.01 -2.98
C VAL A 67 4.26 -8.42 -2.40
N ILE A 68 3.61 -8.56 -1.25
CA ILE A 68 3.15 -9.83 -0.72
C ILE A 68 1.62 -9.75 -0.66
N LEU A 69 0.96 -10.73 -1.26
CA LEU A 69 -0.45 -10.99 -1.03
C LEU A 69 -0.55 -12.08 0.05
N LEU A 70 -1.39 -11.87 1.06
CA LEU A 70 -1.54 -12.76 2.21
C LEU A 70 -3.02 -13.04 2.47
N ASP A 71 -3.39 -14.31 2.61
CA ASP A 71 -4.75 -14.69 3.00
C ASP A 71 -4.92 -14.61 4.52
N SER A 72 -5.96 -13.93 5.01
CA SER A 72 -6.21 -13.74 6.45
C SER A 72 -6.79 -14.97 7.16
N HIS A 73 -7.29 -15.95 6.42
CA HIS A 73 -7.85 -17.18 6.96
C HIS A 73 -6.81 -18.30 6.98
N THR A 74 -6.10 -18.51 5.86
CA THR A 74 -5.12 -19.60 5.74
C THR A 74 -3.69 -19.19 6.09
N TRP A 75 -3.38 -17.89 6.04
CA TRP A 75 -2.03 -17.33 6.17
C TRP A 75 -1.06 -17.76 5.06
N ASP A 76 -1.59 -18.27 3.95
CA ASP A 76 -0.82 -18.48 2.72
C ASP A 76 -0.39 -17.15 2.11
N SER A 77 0.81 -17.13 1.53
CA SER A 77 1.36 -15.90 0.95
C SER A 77 1.96 -16.09 -0.44
N TRP A 78 1.84 -15.05 -1.25
CA TRP A 78 2.37 -14.99 -2.62
C TRP A 78 3.22 -13.75 -2.79
N ILE A 79 4.50 -13.95 -3.09
CA ILE A 79 5.45 -12.87 -3.31
C ILE A 79 5.43 -12.47 -4.79
N ILE A 80 5.27 -11.18 -5.06
CA ILE A 80 5.33 -10.58 -6.39
C ILE A 80 6.51 -9.62 -6.42
N LYS A 81 7.56 -10.01 -7.15
CA LYS A 81 8.80 -9.22 -7.28
C LYS A 81 8.66 -8.19 -8.40
N GLY A 82 9.08 -6.96 -8.14
CA GLY A 82 9.16 -5.91 -9.15
C GLY A 82 10.20 -6.24 -10.23
N LYS A 83 9.95 -5.75 -11.45
CA LYS A 83 10.87 -5.91 -12.58
C LYS A 83 11.73 -4.66 -12.78
N LYS A 84 12.70 -4.73 -13.71
CA LYS A 84 13.70 -3.68 -13.97
C LYS A 84 13.09 -2.32 -14.34
N ASP A 85 11.87 -2.30 -14.87
CA ASP A 85 11.07 -1.11 -15.15
C ASP A 85 10.49 -0.44 -13.89
N ARG A 86 10.82 -0.96 -12.70
CA ARG A 86 10.44 -0.46 -11.37
C ARG A 86 8.95 -0.60 -11.06
N ILE A 87 8.22 -1.38 -11.85
CA ILE A 87 6.79 -1.59 -11.65
C ILE A 87 6.61 -2.99 -11.06
N VAL A 88 5.94 -3.05 -9.90
CA VAL A 88 5.30 -4.29 -9.47
C VAL A 88 3.92 -4.34 -10.11
N ASP A 89 3.63 -5.45 -10.77
CA ASP A 89 2.31 -5.76 -11.29
C ASP A 89 1.97 -7.19 -10.86
N ILE A 90 0.88 -7.34 -10.11
CA ILE A 90 0.35 -8.64 -9.65
C ILE A 90 0.11 -9.58 -10.83
N LYS A 91 -0.21 -9.07 -12.02
CA LYS A 91 -0.38 -9.87 -13.24
C LYS A 91 0.87 -10.67 -13.62
N ASN A 92 2.06 -10.29 -13.12
CA ASN A 92 3.30 -11.04 -13.33
C ASN A 92 3.39 -12.32 -12.48
N ASN A 93 2.47 -12.54 -11.53
CA ASN A 93 2.35 -13.77 -10.76
C ASN A 93 0.93 -14.33 -10.98
N PRO A 94 0.74 -15.28 -11.91
CA PRO A 94 -0.59 -15.79 -12.26
C PRO A 94 -1.36 -16.35 -11.07
N LYS A 95 -0.68 -17.05 -10.15
CA LYS A 95 -1.31 -17.56 -8.93
C LYS A 95 -1.78 -16.44 -8.02
N ALA A 96 -0.95 -15.42 -7.79
CA ALA A 96 -1.36 -14.27 -6.98
C ALA A 96 -2.53 -13.50 -7.63
N LYS A 97 -2.55 -13.41 -8.96
CA LYS A 97 -3.66 -12.78 -9.70
C LYS A 97 -4.95 -13.60 -9.57
N GLU A 98 -4.88 -14.91 -9.72
CA GLU A 98 -6.00 -15.82 -9.53
C GLU A 98 -6.58 -15.71 -8.12
N VAL A 99 -5.72 -15.75 -7.09
CA VAL A 99 -6.13 -15.58 -5.69
C VAL A 99 -6.79 -14.21 -5.48
N LEU A 100 -6.20 -13.13 -6.00
CA LEU A 100 -6.78 -11.79 -5.90
C LEU A 100 -8.17 -11.71 -6.53
N ASP A 101 -8.41 -12.42 -7.64
CA ASP A 101 -9.68 -12.38 -8.37
C ASP A 101 -10.76 -13.29 -7.78
N THR A 102 -10.37 -14.38 -7.14
CA THR A 102 -11.29 -15.47 -6.76
C THR A 102 -11.52 -15.59 -5.26
N SER A 103 -10.63 -15.04 -4.42
CA SER A 103 -10.80 -15.05 -2.98
C SER A 103 -12.05 -14.28 -2.54
N THR A 104 -12.62 -14.71 -1.41
CA THR A 104 -13.81 -14.09 -0.84
C THR A 104 -13.58 -12.62 -0.51
N LYS A 105 -14.65 -11.82 -0.54
CA LYS A 105 -14.60 -10.39 -0.21
C LYS A 105 -13.92 -10.17 1.14
N ASN A 106 -13.02 -9.19 1.21
CA ASN A 106 -12.29 -8.81 2.42
C ASN A 106 -11.55 -9.98 3.11
N SER A 107 -10.89 -10.84 2.34
CA SER A 107 -10.07 -11.95 2.87
C SER A 107 -8.57 -11.74 2.74
N LEU A 108 -8.12 -10.78 1.91
CA LEU A 108 -6.73 -10.63 1.55
C LEU A 108 -6.08 -9.37 2.12
N LEU A 109 -4.82 -9.49 2.52
CA LEU A 109 -3.91 -8.42 2.88
C LEU A 109 -2.92 -8.21 1.74
N LEU A 110 -2.75 -6.96 1.28
CA LEU A 110 -1.72 -6.58 0.32
C LEU A 110 -0.64 -5.76 1.02
N LEU A 111 0.56 -6.30 1.12
CA LEU A 111 1.69 -5.67 1.78
C LEU A 111 2.73 -5.27 0.74
N HIS A 112 3.13 -4.00 0.67
CA HIS A 112 4.11 -3.53 -0.31
C HIS A 112 5.05 -2.48 0.27
N ASN A 113 6.25 -2.33 -0.31
CA ASN A 113 7.15 -1.27 0.10
C ASN A 113 7.02 -0.02 -0.77
N HIS A 114 7.30 1.14 -0.18
CA HIS A 114 7.51 2.39 -0.91
C HIS A 114 8.97 2.83 -0.80
N PRO A 115 9.72 2.87 -1.92
CA PRO A 115 11.13 3.23 -1.92
C PRO A 115 11.44 4.59 -1.32
N SER A 116 10.44 5.47 -1.41
CA SER A 116 10.49 6.87 -1.09
C SER A 116 9.97 7.17 0.33
N THR A 117 9.61 6.14 1.11
CA THR A 117 9.03 6.19 2.48
C THR A 117 7.71 6.95 2.63
N GLY A 118 7.11 7.34 1.51
CA GLY A 118 5.77 7.90 1.47
C GLY A 118 4.70 6.87 1.86
N THR A 119 3.54 7.37 2.29
CA THR A 119 2.33 6.56 2.46
C THR A 119 1.69 6.22 1.11
N PHE A 120 0.42 5.80 1.09
CA PHE A 120 -0.36 5.42 -0.09
C PHE A 120 -0.39 6.51 -1.19
N SER A 121 -0.29 6.05 -2.43
CA SER A 121 -0.47 6.79 -3.67
C SER A 121 -1.90 6.68 -4.20
N ALA A 122 -2.24 7.43 -5.26
CA ALA A 122 -3.53 7.24 -5.92
C ALA A 122 -3.65 5.90 -6.66
N ARG A 123 -2.53 5.28 -7.05
CA ARG A 123 -2.55 3.94 -7.65
C ARG A 123 -2.95 2.92 -6.58
N ASP A 124 -2.41 3.06 -5.38
CA ASP A 124 -2.74 2.19 -4.25
C ASP A 124 -4.22 2.31 -3.90
N LEU A 125 -4.77 3.53 -3.81
CA LEU A 125 -6.20 3.72 -3.57
C LEU A 125 -7.06 3.04 -4.64
N ARG A 126 -6.71 3.19 -5.92
CA ARG A 126 -7.43 2.51 -7.00
C ARG A 126 -7.35 1.00 -6.90
N THR A 127 -6.16 0.44 -6.63
CA THR A 127 -6.01 -1.00 -6.39
C THR A 127 -6.84 -1.45 -5.20
N PHE A 128 -6.84 -0.69 -4.10
CA PHE A 128 -7.61 -1.00 -2.90
C PHE A 128 -9.12 -1.03 -3.16
N CYS A 129 -9.63 -0.06 -3.92
CA CYS A 129 -11.05 0.05 -4.26
C CYS A 129 -11.49 -1.00 -5.29
N ASN A 130 -10.68 -1.25 -6.32
CA ASN A 130 -11.07 -2.09 -7.46
C ASN A 130 -10.91 -3.61 -7.22
N ASN A 131 -10.51 -4.03 -6.02
CA ASN A 131 -10.38 -5.45 -5.68
C ASN A 131 -11.20 -5.73 -4.42
N ASP A 132 -12.30 -6.47 -4.59
CA ASP A 132 -13.23 -6.80 -3.51
C ASP A 132 -12.63 -7.73 -2.47
N SER A 133 -11.74 -8.63 -2.88
CA SER A 133 -11.03 -9.55 -2.00
C SER A 133 -10.06 -8.84 -1.05
N LEU A 134 -9.53 -7.67 -1.43
CA LEU A 134 -8.63 -6.89 -0.58
C LEU A 134 -9.37 -6.30 0.61
N TYR A 135 -8.94 -6.70 1.80
CA TYR A 135 -9.42 -6.17 3.07
C TYR A 135 -8.54 -5.02 3.58
N ILE A 136 -7.23 -5.26 3.57
CA ILE A 136 -6.22 -4.39 4.14
C ILE A 136 -5.10 -4.21 3.14
N MET A 137 -4.58 -2.99 3.05
CA MET A 137 -3.35 -2.69 2.35
C MET A 137 -2.35 -2.06 3.32
N THR A 138 -1.09 -2.46 3.24
CA THR A 138 -0.03 -1.90 4.07
C THR A 138 1.13 -1.42 3.21
N VAL A 139 1.63 -0.22 3.52
CA VAL A 139 2.86 0.32 2.93
C VAL A 139 3.97 0.25 3.96
N VAL A 140 5.11 -0.33 3.58
CA VAL A 140 6.36 -0.30 4.34
C VAL A 140 7.35 0.65 3.66
N GLY A 141 7.67 1.77 4.28
CA GLY A 141 8.74 2.63 3.79
C GLY A 141 10.09 1.92 3.87
N ASN A 142 11.01 2.20 2.95
CA ASN A 142 12.39 1.67 3.01
C ASN A 142 13.16 2.07 4.30
N ASP A 143 12.63 3.00 5.10
CA ASP A 143 13.10 3.38 6.45
C ASP A 143 12.47 2.55 7.59
N GLY A 144 11.65 1.55 7.26
CA GLY A 144 10.91 0.71 8.18
C GLY A 144 9.61 1.33 8.69
N SER A 145 9.20 2.51 8.20
CA SER A 145 7.87 3.06 8.55
C SER A 145 6.74 2.18 8.00
N VAL A 146 5.64 2.02 8.74
CA VAL A 146 4.50 1.22 8.30
C VAL A 146 3.25 2.09 8.27
N TYR A 147 2.45 1.96 7.23
CA TYR A 147 1.13 2.58 7.08
C TYR A 147 0.12 1.48 6.77
N VAL A 148 -1.06 1.55 7.39
CA VAL A 148 -2.13 0.56 7.24
C VAL A 148 -3.39 1.28 6.78
N LEU A 149 -4.06 0.72 5.78
CA LEU A 149 -5.37 1.12 5.30
C LEU A 149 -6.28 -0.12 5.32
N MET A 150 -7.46 0.00 5.92
CA MET A 150 -8.40 -1.11 6.10
C MET A 150 -9.81 -0.68 5.69
N LYS A 151 -10.56 -1.57 5.03
CA LYS A 151 -11.98 -1.36 4.74
C LYS A 151 -12.79 -1.64 6.00
N ASN A 152 -13.70 -0.75 6.35
CA ASN A 152 -14.65 -0.99 7.44
C ASN A 152 -15.99 -1.45 6.86
N VAL A 153 -16.91 -1.83 7.75
CA VAL A 153 -18.31 -2.08 7.39
C VAL A 153 -18.89 -0.85 6.69
N GLY A 154 -19.60 -1.06 5.58
CA GLY A 154 -20.17 0.02 4.76
C GLY A 154 -19.18 0.69 3.81
N PHE A 155 -17.95 0.18 3.65
CA PHE A 155 -17.03 0.66 2.62
C PHE A 155 -17.64 0.53 1.21
N ASP A 156 -17.73 1.66 0.51
CA ASP A 156 -18.21 1.77 -0.86
C ASP A 156 -17.06 2.23 -1.77
N PRO A 157 -16.49 1.33 -2.60
CA PRO A 157 -15.36 1.66 -3.46
C PRO A 157 -15.70 2.73 -4.51
N SER A 158 -16.93 2.74 -5.03
CA SER A 158 -17.34 3.69 -6.06
C SER A 158 -17.42 5.10 -5.47
N ALA A 159 -18.09 5.25 -4.32
CA ALA A 159 -18.20 6.54 -3.63
C ALA A 159 -16.82 7.09 -3.22
N VAL A 160 -15.90 6.23 -2.78
CA VAL A 160 -14.52 6.61 -2.45
C VAL A 160 -13.78 7.13 -3.70
N LEU A 161 -13.90 6.45 -4.84
CA LEU A 161 -13.23 6.86 -6.07
C LEU A 161 -13.83 8.14 -6.68
N GLU A 162 -15.15 8.30 -6.61
CA GLU A 162 -15.83 9.54 -7.02
C GLU A 162 -15.38 10.73 -6.17
N GLU A 163 -15.32 10.57 -4.86
CA GLU A 163 -14.86 11.64 -3.96
C GLU A 163 -13.37 11.96 -4.19
N TYR A 164 -12.53 10.94 -4.42
CA TYR A 164 -11.13 11.16 -4.78
C TYR A 164 -11.01 12.04 -6.04
N GLY A 165 -11.81 11.74 -7.08
CA GLY A 165 -11.88 12.52 -8.30
C GLY A 165 -12.31 13.96 -8.03
N ARG A 166 -13.41 14.15 -7.30
CA ARG A 166 -13.94 15.47 -6.91
C ARG A 166 -12.92 16.31 -6.15
N LEU A 167 -12.22 15.72 -5.17
CA LEU A 167 -11.19 16.40 -4.39
C LEU A 167 -9.98 16.77 -5.25
N ALA A 168 -9.54 15.88 -6.15
CA ALA A 168 -8.43 16.16 -7.06
C ALA A 168 -8.76 17.32 -8.00
N GLU A 169 -9.96 17.38 -8.57
CA GLU A 169 -10.40 18.52 -9.38
C GLU A 169 -10.52 19.81 -8.57
N GLN A 170 -11.02 19.72 -7.34
CA GLN A 170 -11.12 20.88 -6.45
C GLN A 170 -9.73 21.47 -6.15
N PHE A 171 -8.75 20.64 -5.80
CA PHE A 171 -7.39 21.09 -5.55
C PHE A 171 -6.71 21.63 -6.82
N GLU A 172 -7.01 21.08 -7.99
CA GLU A 172 -6.52 21.62 -9.27
C GLU A 172 -7.04 23.02 -9.53
N LYS A 173 -8.35 23.24 -9.35
CA LYS A 173 -8.99 24.58 -9.48
C LYS A 173 -8.41 25.61 -8.51
N GLN A 174 -7.85 25.16 -7.38
CA GLN A 174 -7.15 26.00 -6.40
C GLN A 174 -5.66 26.25 -6.77
N GLY A 175 -5.19 25.78 -7.93
CA GLY A 175 -3.81 25.93 -8.38
C GLY A 175 -2.84 24.92 -7.75
N CYS A 176 -3.32 23.86 -7.11
CA CYS A 176 -2.44 22.85 -6.52
C CYS A 176 -1.82 21.96 -7.59
N LYS A 177 -0.53 22.14 -7.85
CA LYS A 177 0.24 21.33 -8.82
C LYS A 177 0.24 19.82 -8.52
N TYR A 178 0.02 19.40 -7.27
CA TYR A 178 0.02 18.01 -6.84
C TYR A 178 -1.34 17.60 -6.28
N ASN A 179 -2.40 18.04 -6.94
CA ASN A 179 -3.79 17.84 -6.56
C ASN A 179 -4.14 16.39 -6.21
N ALA A 180 -3.72 15.39 -7.00
CA ALA A 180 -3.94 13.97 -6.67
C ALA A 180 -3.32 13.57 -5.33
N THR A 181 -2.11 14.05 -5.05
CA THR A 181 -1.40 13.75 -3.81
C THR A 181 -2.07 14.43 -2.61
N GLU A 182 -2.59 15.64 -2.78
CA GLU A 182 -3.32 16.33 -1.71
C GLU A 182 -4.71 15.72 -1.48
N ALA A 183 -5.39 15.26 -2.54
CA ALA A 183 -6.64 14.51 -2.45
C ALA A 183 -6.48 13.22 -1.62
N ILE A 184 -5.48 12.37 -1.95
CA ILE A 184 -5.27 11.14 -1.18
C ILE A 184 -4.91 11.44 0.28
N LYS A 185 -4.06 12.44 0.55
CA LYS A 185 -3.73 12.82 1.94
C LYS A 185 -4.95 13.30 2.71
N TYR A 186 -5.80 14.10 2.08
CA TYR A 186 -7.05 14.55 2.68
C TYR A 186 -7.93 13.35 3.02
N MET A 187 -8.10 12.42 2.09
CA MET A 187 -8.92 11.23 2.30
C MET A 187 -8.36 10.34 3.42
N LEU A 188 -7.06 10.07 3.43
CA LEU A 188 -6.40 9.27 4.49
C LEU A 188 -6.54 9.95 5.86
N LYS A 189 -6.42 11.28 5.93
CA LYS A 189 -6.63 12.03 7.18
C LYS A 189 -8.09 11.95 7.67
N ASN A 190 -9.03 11.77 6.75
CA ASN A 190 -10.47 11.69 7.03
C ASN A 190 -11.03 10.28 6.74
N ALA A 191 -10.21 9.22 6.87
CA ALA A 191 -10.54 7.88 6.38
C ALA A 191 -11.89 7.35 6.89
N GLU A 192 -12.23 7.67 8.16
CA GLU A 192 -13.48 7.24 8.79
C GLU A 192 -14.73 7.74 8.05
N LYS A 193 -14.67 8.93 7.40
CA LYS A 193 -15.78 9.45 6.58
C LYS A 193 -16.11 8.56 5.39
N TYR A 194 -15.17 7.73 4.99
CA TYR A 194 -15.24 6.85 3.83
C TYR A 194 -15.33 5.38 4.23
N ASN A 195 -15.69 5.09 5.48
CA ASN A 195 -15.69 3.75 6.05
C ASN A 195 -14.34 3.03 5.84
N MET A 196 -13.25 3.77 6.02
CA MET A 196 -11.89 3.24 6.03
C MET A 196 -11.20 3.55 7.37
N SER A 197 -10.27 2.70 7.78
CA SER A 197 -9.36 2.98 8.88
C SER A 197 -7.96 3.22 8.32
N TYR A 198 -7.33 4.35 8.67
CA TYR A 198 -5.96 4.67 8.28
C TYR A 198 -5.09 4.88 9.53
N LYS A 199 -3.94 4.23 9.58
CA LYS A 199 -3.02 4.30 10.72
C LYS A 199 -1.57 4.29 10.28
N LYS A 200 -0.74 5.08 10.96
CA LYS A 200 0.72 4.96 10.91
C LYS A 200 1.19 4.11 12.09
N GLY A 201 2.01 3.09 11.81
CA GLY A 201 2.70 2.30 12.82
C GLY A 201 3.57 3.21 13.70
N ARG A 202 3.46 3.06 15.02
CA ARG A 202 4.29 3.80 15.97
C ARG A 202 5.55 2.98 16.26
N LYS A 203 6.73 3.59 16.15
CA LYS A 203 7.96 3.00 16.70
C LYS A 203 7.77 2.85 18.21
N LYS A 204 8.14 1.69 18.77
CA LYS A 204 8.36 1.62 20.23
C LYS A 204 9.49 2.61 20.54
N ILE A 205 9.19 3.60 21.38
CA ILE A 205 10.19 4.50 21.97
C ILE A 205 10.94 3.69 23.01
#